data_AF-A0A2G4QYV9-F1
#
_entry.id   AF-A0A2G4QYV9-F1
#
_cell.length_a   1.000
_cell.length_b   1.000
_cell.length_c   1.000
_cell.angle_alpha   90.00
_cell.angle_beta   90.00
_cell.angle_gamma   90.00
#
_symmetry.space_group_name_H-M   'P 1'
#
loop_
_entity.id
_entity.type
_entity.pdbx_description
1 polymer ?
#
loop_
_entity_poly.entity_id
_entity_poly.type
_entity_poly.pdbx_seq_one_letter_code
_entity_poly.pdbx_strand_id
1 'polypeptide(L)'
;MKNPKIALCISGALRHDYCEDLKQIAQKVATPLNADIFLFSWNEACLWAGAGGLGVGFLRNFIDENLLKNAPNELLIDNYHFSKLFPNTFSLIEQEYTTKISKKSLHFIKNLPHFKALILENQEEFIQHYPRLLPIHNSSKMFYGFSRVLDLLFEYERKMKERYDFIIMIRPDKHYIVDINPDEFKNLGTKDIVLETSQDGGQLGDVYAFGKRFAMVEFLSTFTKANGGLREEFFQYFPSGINCASYGCLDHAMLRRYVDFIGLNVIAGQKFIKWQSASKATHFPNVREALKRDLKNLSQNYPKEKLKEFKSFFESLNSYLKPLKTNKKYLYYNKTLADERIKATLTYRLGFELVQTYKNKRLSDLLTLPYRLMQIKKLHKIEKENYQKVIKINPKLSLLPLEHCADYDRALQMKNHLSYKVGESFLKACN
;
A
#
# COMPACT_ATOMS: atom_id res chain seq x y z
N MET A 1 -21.32 23.58 26.89
CA MET A 1 -20.60 22.31 26.68
C MET A 1 -19.41 22.58 25.76
N LYS A 2 -18.22 22.03 26.04
CA LYS A 2 -17.02 22.23 25.20
C LYS A 2 -17.22 21.54 23.85
N ASN A 3 -16.84 22.18 22.75
CA ASN A 3 -16.87 21.54 21.43
C ASN A 3 -15.93 20.32 21.43
N PRO A 4 -16.35 19.19 20.82
CA PRO A 4 -15.54 17.99 20.79
C PRO A 4 -14.23 18.23 20.04
N LYS A 5 -13.13 17.68 20.55
CA LYS A 5 -11.83 17.79 19.91
C LYS A 5 -11.63 16.62 18.93
N ILE A 6 -11.47 16.92 17.65
CA ILE A 6 -11.42 15.93 16.57
C ILE A 6 -9.99 15.84 16.00
N ALA A 7 -9.45 14.62 15.92
CA ALA A 7 -8.20 14.34 15.21
C ALA A 7 -8.51 13.75 13.82
N LEU A 8 -8.01 14.40 12.77
CA LEU A 8 -8.02 13.88 11.41
C LEU A 8 -6.67 13.18 11.12
N CYS A 9 -6.68 11.86 11.24
CA CYS A 9 -5.56 10.98 10.93
C CYS A 9 -5.57 10.62 9.45
N ILE A 10 -4.64 11.17 8.68
CA ILE A 10 -4.43 10.84 7.27
C ILE A 10 -3.32 9.79 7.20
N SER A 11 -3.59 8.65 6.57
CA SER A 11 -2.61 7.56 6.44
C SER A 11 -2.66 6.91 5.06
N GLY A 12 -1.50 6.80 4.41
CA GLY A 12 -1.35 6.08 3.15
C GLY A 12 -0.23 6.66 2.28
N ALA A 13 -0.03 6.07 1.11
CA ALA A 13 0.94 6.57 0.14
C ALA A 13 0.45 7.89 -0.49
N LEU A 14 1.31 8.89 -0.55
CA LEU A 14 1.07 10.09 -1.35
C LEU A 14 1.20 9.76 -2.84
N ARG A 15 0.24 10.16 -3.66
CA ARG A 15 0.15 9.83 -5.09
C ARG A 15 -0.07 11.08 -5.93
N HIS A 16 0.44 11.07 -7.15
CA HIS A 16 0.16 12.06 -8.19
C HIS A 16 0.34 13.51 -7.69
N ASP A 17 -0.74 14.31 -7.64
CA ASP A 17 -0.73 15.68 -7.09
C ASP A 17 -1.17 15.70 -5.63
N TYR A 18 -0.42 14.99 -4.79
CA TYR A 18 -0.71 14.84 -3.37
C TYR A 18 -0.75 16.17 -2.59
N CYS A 19 -0.10 17.23 -3.07
CA CYS A 19 -0.17 18.54 -2.43
C CYS A 19 -1.57 19.14 -2.58
N GLU A 20 -2.12 19.14 -3.79
CA GLU A 20 -3.48 19.63 -4.02
C GLU A 20 -4.51 18.73 -3.32
N ASP A 21 -4.32 17.41 -3.33
CA ASP A 21 -5.21 16.47 -2.64
C ASP A 21 -5.25 16.71 -1.12
N LEU A 22 -4.10 16.89 -0.47
CA LEU A 22 -4.02 17.22 0.96
C LEU A 22 -4.61 18.60 1.27
N LYS A 23 -4.45 19.58 0.37
CA LYS A 23 -5.07 20.90 0.50
C LYS A 23 -6.59 20.81 0.43
N GLN A 24 -7.13 20.02 -0.50
CA GLN A 24 -8.58 19.78 -0.56
C GLN A 24 -9.09 19.08 0.70
N ILE A 25 -8.38 18.08 1.22
CA ILE A 25 -8.72 17.45 2.50
C ILE A 25 -8.74 18.48 3.64
N ALA A 26 -7.73 19.34 3.74
CA ALA A 26 -7.70 20.39 4.75
C ALA A 26 -8.91 21.34 4.64
N GLN A 27 -9.25 21.77 3.43
CA GLN A 27 -10.35 22.71 3.17
C GLN A 27 -11.74 22.09 3.30
N LYS A 28 -11.93 20.84 2.87
CA LYS A 28 -13.24 20.18 2.76
C LYS A 28 -13.57 19.25 3.92
N VAL A 29 -12.57 18.83 4.69
CA VAL A 29 -12.74 17.93 5.84
C VAL A 29 -12.29 18.60 7.13
N ALA A 30 -11.03 19.06 7.21
CA ALA A 30 -10.47 19.53 8.47
C ALA A 30 -11.10 20.85 8.94
N THR A 31 -11.20 21.84 8.04
CA THR A 31 -11.76 23.16 8.38
C THR A 31 -13.24 23.10 8.78
N PRO A 32 -14.16 22.44 8.05
CA PRO A 32 -15.57 22.35 8.45
C PRO A 32 -15.78 21.65 9.79
N LEU A 33 -14.92 20.67 10.12
CA LEU A 33 -14.99 19.92 11.38
C LEU A 33 -14.16 20.52 12.51
N ASN A 34 -13.40 21.59 12.25
CA ASN A 34 -12.36 22.10 13.13
C ASN A 34 -11.42 20.98 13.67
N ALA A 35 -11.02 20.07 12.77
CA ALA A 35 -10.24 18.89 13.10
C ALA A 35 -8.74 19.12 12.89
N ASP A 36 -7.93 18.70 13.86
CA ASP A 36 -6.47 18.80 13.78
C ASP A 36 -5.88 17.67 12.92
N ILE A 37 -4.98 18.01 11.98
CA ILE A 37 -4.46 17.07 11.00
C ILE A 37 -3.16 16.40 11.51
N PHE A 38 -3.15 15.07 11.42
CA PHE A 38 -2.01 14.19 11.67
C PHE A 38 -1.77 13.35 10.42
N LEU A 39 -0.55 13.35 9.89
CA LEU A 39 -0.23 12.66 8.65
C LEU A 39 0.86 11.61 8.85
N PHE A 40 0.56 10.37 8.48
CA PHE A 40 1.56 9.34 8.18
C PHE A 40 1.65 9.16 6.67
N SER A 41 2.88 9.10 6.14
CA SER A 41 3.11 8.56 4.80
C SER A 41 4.50 7.93 4.66
N TRP A 42 4.76 7.35 3.50
CA TRP A 42 6.09 6.94 3.10
C TRP A 42 6.94 8.16 2.73
N ASN A 43 8.26 8.04 2.86
CA ASN A 43 9.22 9.10 2.51
C ASN A 43 9.33 9.37 0.99
N GLU A 44 8.62 8.60 0.18
CA GLU A 44 8.49 8.76 -1.26
C GLU A 44 7.01 8.85 -1.65
N ALA A 45 6.72 9.65 -2.68
CA ALA A 45 5.41 9.76 -3.31
C ALA A 45 5.38 9.02 -4.65
N CYS A 46 4.26 8.37 -4.99
CA CYS A 46 4.07 7.69 -6.26
C CYS A 46 3.72 8.72 -7.35
N LEU A 47 4.60 8.87 -8.35
CA LEU A 47 4.30 9.63 -9.57
C LEU A 47 3.43 8.83 -10.54
N TRP A 48 3.61 7.50 -10.53
CA TRP A 48 2.78 6.52 -11.20
C TRP A 48 2.53 5.35 -10.26
N ALA A 49 1.26 5.08 -9.95
CA ALA A 49 0.85 4.08 -8.95
C ALA A 49 0.77 2.64 -9.49
N GLY A 50 1.32 2.38 -10.68
CA GLY A 50 1.23 1.09 -11.36
C GLY A 50 -0.09 0.91 -12.12
N ALA A 51 -0.39 -0.33 -12.51
CA ALA A 51 -1.62 -0.66 -13.23
C ALA A 51 -2.86 -0.75 -12.31
N GLY A 52 -2.66 -0.76 -10.98
CA GLY A 52 -3.70 -1.06 -10.01
C GLY A 52 -4.01 -2.55 -9.91
N GLY A 53 -5.15 -2.91 -9.31
CA GLY A 53 -5.61 -4.32 -9.26
C GLY A 53 -6.04 -4.86 -10.62
N LEU A 54 -6.32 -6.16 -10.73
CA LEU A 54 -6.76 -6.82 -11.99
C LEU A 54 -8.20 -6.47 -12.42
N GLY A 55 -8.80 -5.44 -11.83
CA GLY A 55 -10.18 -5.02 -12.13
C GLY A 55 -10.28 -4.25 -13.45
N VAL A 56 -11.11 -3.20 -13.46
CA VAL A 56 -11.56 -2.44 -14.64
C VAL A 56 -10.49 -1.87 -15.60
N GLY A 57 -9.19 -1.99 -15.29
CA GLY A 57 -8.09 -1.55 -16.13
C GLY A 57 -7.44 -0.24 -15.67
N PHE A 58 -6.12 -0.12 -15.82
CA PHE A 58 -5.35 1.05 -15.38
C PHE A 58 -5.80 2.35 -16.03
N LEU A 59 -6.23 2.29 -17.31
CA LEU A 59 -6.72 3.46 -18.04
C LEU A 59 -7.91 4.10 -17.33
N ARG A 60 -8.92 3.30 -16.98
CA ARG A 60 -10.14 3.78 -16.32
C ARG A 60 -9.87 4.26 -14.89
N ASN A 61 -8.88 3.67 -14.22
CA ASN A 61 -8.53 4.03 -12.85
C ASN A 61 -7.76 5.35 -12.76
N PHE A 62 -6.78 5.57 -13.65
CA PHE A 62 -5.76 6.60 -13.45
C PHE A 62 -5.70 7.68 -14.52
N ILE A 63 -6.33 7.49 -15.67
CA ILE A 63 -6.31 8.48 -16.75
C ILE A 63 -7.53 9.39 -16.65
N ASP A 64 -7.34 10.66 -17.02
CA ASP A 64 -8.40 11.66 -17.09
C ASP A 64 -9.46 11.28 -18.12
N GLU A 65 -10.74 11.54 -17.81
CA GLU A 65 -11.85 11.17 -18.68
C GLU A 65 -11.79 11.84 -20.06
N ASN A 66 -11.24 13.05 -20.16
CA ASN A 66 -11.13 13.73 -21.45
C ASN A 66 -10.12 13.05 -22.37
N LEU A 67 -9.06 12.45 -21.83
CA LEU A 67 -8.14 11.62 -22.60
C LEU A 67 -8.78 10.27 -22.97
N LEU A 68 -9.58 9.69 -22.06
CA LEU A 68 -10.22 8.40 -22.29
C LEU A 68 -11.29 8.42 -23.39
N LYS A 69 -11.94 9.56 -23.64
CA LYS A 69 -12.92 9.71 -24.74
C LYS A 69 -12.36 9.32 -26.11
N ASN A 70 -11.05 9.46 -26.31
CA ASN A 70 -10.35 9.15 -27.56
C ASN A 70 -9.61 7.80 -27.51
N ALA A 71 -9.82 7.00 -26.46
CA ALA A 71 -9.19 5.69 -26.32
C ALA A 71 -9.89 4.67 -27.21
N PRO A 72 -9.14 3.90 -28.04
CA PRO A 72 -9.71 2.74 -28.73
C PRO A 72 -10.33 1.75 -27.74
N ASN A 73 -11.51 1.22 -28.07
CA ASN A 73 -12.28 0.33 -27.18
C ASN A 73 -11.49 -0.91 -26.75
N GLU A 74 -10.61 -1.41 -27.62
CA GLU A 74 -9.74 -2.56 -27.38
C GLU A 74 -8.68 -2.29 -26.30
N LEU A 75 -8.38 -1.01 -26.01
CA LEU A 75 -7.51 -0.63 -24.89
C LEU A 75 -8.27 -0.46 -23.58
N LEU A 76 -9.57 -0.16 -23.66
CA LEU A 76 -10.47 -0.03 -22.52
C LEU A 76 -10.92 -1.41 -22.04
N ILE A 77 -9.98 -2.21 -21.56
CA ILE A 77 -10.18 -3.57 -21.04
C ILE A 77 -9.52 -3.72 -19.66
N ASP A 78 -9.83 -4.80 -18.95
CA ASP A 78 -9.16 -5.09 -17.68
C ASP A 78 -7.66 -5.38 -17.87
N ASN A 79 -6.92 -5.25 -16.76
CA ASN A 79 -5.47 -5.39 -16.78
C ASN A 79 -5.00 -6.80 -17.18
N TYR A 80 -5.80 -7.85 -16.94
CA TYR A 80 -5.43 -9.21 -17.34
C TYR A 80 -5.42 -9.33 -18.87
N HIS A 81 -6.51 -8.97 -19.54
CA HIS A 81 -6.58 -9.01 -21.00
C HIS A 81 -5.62 -8.02 -21.64
N PHE A 82 -5.46 -6.83 -21.08
CA PHE A 82 -4.46 -5.86 -21.55
C PHE A 82 -3.04 -6.45 -21.50
N SER A 83 -2.67 -7.14 -20.42
CA SER A 83 -1.34 -7.77 -20.28
C SER A 83 -1.05 -8.87 -21.32
N LYS A 84 -2.10 -9.46 -21.92
CA LYS A 84 -1.97 -10.45 -22.99
C LYS A 84 -1.80 -9.78 -24.35
N LEU A 85 -2.50 -8.67 -24.57
CA LEU A 85 -2.48 -7.93 -25.83
C LEU A 85 -1.20 -7.08 -25.96
N PHE A 86 -0.74 -6.46 -24.87
CA PHE A 86 0.43 -5.59 -24.83
C PHE A 86 1.42 -6.02 -23.72
N PRO A 87 2.00 -7.23 -23.79
CA PRO A 87 2.82 -7.77 -22.71
C PRO A 87 4.07 -6.94 -22.40
N ASN A 88 4.74 -6.39 -23.42
CA ASN A 88 5.94 -5.57 -23.19
C ASN A 88 5.56 -4.22 -22.57
N THR A 89 4.53 -3.57 -23.10
CA THR A 89 4.04 -2.27 -22.61
C THR A 89 3.51 -2.40 -21.19
N PHE A 90 2.70 -3.44 -20.92
CA PHE A 90 2.12 -3.68 -19.60
C PHE A 90 3.19 -3.91 -18.53
N SER A 91 4.30 -4.58 -18.89
CA SER A 91 5.42 -4.80 -17.95
C SER A 91 6.01 -3.51 -17.37
N LEU A 92 5.91 -2.40 -18.11
CA LEU A 92 6.35 -1.08 -17.66
C LEU A 92 5.26 -0.33 -16.90
N ILE A 93 4.00 -0.51 -17.29
CA ILE A 93 2.81 0.12 -16.70
C ILE A 93 2.49 -0.47 -15.33
N GLU A 94 2.71 -1.77 -15.12
CA GLU A 94 2.40 -2.44 -13.86
C GLU A 94 3.34 -2.07 -12.71
N GLN A 95 4.46 -1.40 -13.00
CA GLN A 95 5.46 -0.97 -12.02
C GLN A 95 5.01 0.32 -11.32
N GLU A 96 5.27 0.45 -10.02
CA GLU A 96 5.14 1.75 -9.34
C GLU A 96 6.41 2.57 -9.53
N TYR A 97 6.26 3.87 -9.79
CA TYR A 97 7.38 4.80 -9.91
C TYR A 97 7.25 5.89 -8.87
N THR A 98 8.27 5.99 -8.03
CA THR A 98 8.27 6.90 -6.89
C THR A 98 9.33 7.99 -7.02
N THR A 99 9.17 9.03 -6.21
CA THR A 99 10.16 10.08 -6.01
C THR A 99 10.19 10.50 -4.55
N LYS A 100 11.36 10.94 -4.07
CA LYS A 100 11.47 11.51 -2.72
C LYS A 100 10.60 12.75 -2.59
N ILE A 101 9.93 12.89 -1.46
CA ILE A 101 9.14 14.08 -1.17
C ILE A 101 10.07 15.28 -1.02
N SER A 102 9.83 16.34 -1.79
CA SER A 102 10.70 17.51 -1.83
C SER A 102 10.56 18.37 -0.56
N LYS A 103 11.63 19.10 -0.18
CA LYS A 103 11.57 20.07 0.94
C LYS A 103 10.46 21.12 0.73
N LYS A 104 10.23 21.56 -0.51
CA LYS A 104 9.15 22.50 -0.87
C LYS A 104 7.78 21.91 -0.57
N SER A 105 7.55 20.65 -0.97
CA SER A 105 6.30 19.93 -0.68
C SER A 105 6.09 19.75 0.83
N LEU A 106 7.15 19.40 1.58
CA LEU A 106 7.06 19.28 3.04
C LEU A 106 6.72 20.60 3.72
N HIS A 107 7.32 21.70 3.25
CA HIS A 107 7.00 23.03 3.76
C HIS A 107 5.54 23.39 3.46
N PHE A 108 5.06 23.11 2.26
CA PHE A 108 3.64 23.32 1.90
C PHE A 108 2.69 22.54 2.82
N ILE A 109 2.92 21.22 2.98
CA ILE A 109 2.08 20.34 3.82
C ILE A 109 2.03 20.85 5.26
N LYS A 110 3.17 21.23 5.84
CA LYS A 110 3.25 21.70 7.23
C LYS A 110 2.53 23.03 7.48
N ASN A 111 2.27 23.82 6.44
CA ASN A 111 1.56 25.09 6.51
C ASN A 111 0.08 24.97 6.14
N LEU A 112 -0.44 23.76 5.90
CA LEU A 112 -1.86 23.57 5.69
C LEU A 112 -2.65 23.98 6.97
N PRO A 113 -3.86 24.54 6.83
CA PRO A 113 -4.73 24.81 7.95
C PRO A 113 -4.93 23.57 8.83
N HIS A 114 -4.97 23.77 10.15
CA HIS A 114 -5.12 22.72 11.16
C HIS A 114 -4.01 21.67 11.22
N PHE A 115 -2.91 21.80 10.46
CA PHE A 115 -1.82 20.82 10.48
C PHE A 115 -1.04 20.82 11.80
N LYS A 116 -0.87 19.64 12.41
CA LYS A 116 -0.16 19.49 13.70
C LYS A 116 1.11 18.67 13.61
N ALA A 117 1.08 17.52 12.94
CA ALA A 117 2.22 16.62 12.94
C ALA A 117 2.29 15.75 11.67
N LEU A 118 3.53 15.39 11.31
CA LEU A 118 3.88 14.52 10.18
C LEU A 118 4.89 13.49 10.64
N ILE A 119 4.74 12.25 10.20
CA ILE A 119 5.81 11.26 10.17
C ILE A 119 5.97 10.70 8.75
N LEU A 120 7.21 10.57 8.31
CA LEU A 120 7.57 9.94 7.04
C LEU A 120 8.54 8.79 7.30
N GLU A 121 8.23 7.61 6.76
CA GLU A 121 9.04 6.41 6.96
C GLU A 121 9.49 5.77 5.66
N ASN A 122 10.58 5.01 5.71
CA ASN A 122 11.16 4.37 4.54
C ASN A 122 10.41 3.09 4.19
N GLN A 123 9.78 3.07 3.02
CA GLN A 123 9.03 1.89 2.55
C GLN A 123 9.95 0.66 2.35
N GLU A 124 11.18 0.86 1.88
CA GLU A 124 12.13 -0.26 1.69
C GLU A 124 12.52 -0.88 3.02
N GLU A 125 12.72 -0.05 4.06
CA GLU A 125 12.97 -0.55 5.41
C GLU A 125 11.75 -1.32 5.92
N PHE A 126 10.53 -0.82 5.74
CA PHE A 126 9.33 -1.58 6.10
C PHE A 126 9.29 -2.95 5.41
N ILE A 127 9.54 -3.01 4.10
CA ILE A 127 9.56 -4.26 3.33
C ILE A 127 10.67 -5.21 3.85
N GLN A 128 11.83 -4.67 4.22
CA GLN A 128 12.95 -5.44 4.78
C GLN A 128 12.66 -5.98 6.19
N HIS A 129 11.96 -5.21 7.03
CA HIS A 129 11.58 -5.63 8.38
C HIS A 129 10.41 -6.63 8.38
N TYR A 130 9.52 -6.55 7.37
CA TYR A 130 8.37 -7.44 7.22
C TYR A 130 8.38 -8.18 5.86
N PRO A 131 9.43 -8.98 5.55
CA PRO A 131 9.60 -9.63 4.24
C PRO A 131 8.59 -10.77 4.05
N ARG A 132 8.19 -11.06 2.79
CA ARG A 132 7.16 -12.07 2.48
C ARG A 132 7.39 -12.80 1.16
N LEU A 133 6.71 -13.95 1.03
CA LEU A 133 6.68 -14.75 -0.20
C LEU A 133 5.69 -14.25 -1.26
N LEU A 134 4.60 -13.59 -0.86
CA LEU A 134 3.60 -13.02 -1.76
C LEU A 134 3.73 -11.48 -1.79
N PRO A 135 3.69 -10.84 -2.97
CA PRO A 135 3.97 -9.40 -3.16
C PRO A 135 2.86 -8.47 -2.66
N ILE A 136 1.82 -8.99 -1.99
CA ILE A 136 0.70 -8.18 -1.53
C ILE A 136 1.05 -7.51 -0.21
N HIS A 137 1.80 -6.41 -0.33
CA HIS A 137 2.19 -5.57 0.80
C HIS A 137 1.12 -4.57 1.21
N ASN A 138 0.09 -4.34 0.37
CA ASN A 138 -0.78 -3.16 0.53
C ASN A 138 -1.60 -3.14 1.81
N SER A 139 -2.25 -4.25 2.18
CA SER A 139 -3.04 -4.30 3.42
C SER A 139 -2.17 -4.07 4.65
N SER A 140 -1.00 -4.69 4.71
CA SER A 140 -0.12 -4.51 5.85
C SER A 140 0.56 -3.15 5.89
N LYS A 141 0.94 -2.58 4.74
CA LYS A 141 1.39 -1.18 4.63
C LYS A 141 0.33 -0.22 5.17
N MET A 142 -0.93 -0.47 4.85
CA MET A 142 -2.06 0.35 5.30
C MET A 142 -2.25 0.26 6.82
N PHE A 143 -2.39 -0.95 7.38
CA PHE A 143 -2.57 -1.11 8.84
C PHE A 143 -1.34 -0.70 9.63
N TYR A 144 -0.13 -0.86 9.06
CA TYR A 144 1.08 -0.28 9.63
C TYR A 144 0.93 1.24 9.74
N GLY A 145 0.58 1.91 8.64
CA GLY A 145 0.35 3.36 8.64
C GLY A 145 -0.70 3.81 9.65
N PHE A 146 -1.79 3.03 9.83
CA PHE A 146 -2.80 3.30 10.86
C PHE A 146 -2.21 3.31 12.27
N SER A 147 -1.36 2.33 12.61
CA SER A 147 -0.70 2.31 13.92
C SER A 147 0.32 3.44 14.04
N ARG A 148 1.04 3.79 12.98
CA ARG A 148 2.02 4.88 13.00
C ARG A 148 1.39 6.27 13.15
N VAL A 149 0.27 6.54 12.49
CA VAL A 149 -0.46 7.82 12.69
C VAL A 149 -1.08 7.90 14.09
N LEU A 150 -1.49 6.76 14.66
CA LEU A 150 -1.96 6.69 16.04
C LEU A 150 -0.84 6.98 17.05
N ASP A 151 0.37 6.42 16.83
CA ASP A 151 1.54 6.71 17.66
C ASP A 151 1.88 8.21 17.63
N LEU A 152 1.84 8.82 16.44
CA LEU A 152 2.04 10.25 16.24
C LEU A 152 1.00 11.10 16.99
N LEU A 153 -0.27 10.69 16.95
CA LEU A 153 -1.34 11.33 17.72
C LEU A 153 -1.04 11.26 19.22
N PHE A 154 -0.68 10.09 19.74
CA PHE A 154 -0.36 9.91 21.16
C PHE A 154 0.86 10.74 21.61
N GLU A 155 1.88 10.86 20.77
CA GLU A 155 3.03 11.74 21.03
C GLU A 155 2.60 13.19 21.18
N TYR A 156 1.76 13.67 20.26
CA TYR A 156 1.24 15.03 20.31
C TYR A 156 0.35 15.28 21.53
N GLU A 157 -0.55 14.34 21.88
CA GLU A 157 -1.40 14.45 23.07
C GLU A 157 -0.58 14.50 24.37
N ARG A 158 0.48 13.70 24.47
CA ARG A 158 1.41 13.76 25.61
C ARG A 158 2.07 15.13 25.71
N LYS A 159 2.52 15.68 24.57
CA LYS A 159 3.14 17.01 24.50
C LYS A 159 2.16 18.11 24.92
N MET A 160 0.91 18.04 24.47
CA MET A 160 -0.11 19.05 24.74
C MET A 160 -0.86 18.85 26.05
N LYS A 161 -0.67 17.70 26.72
CA LYS A 161 -1.41 17.28 27.92
C LYS A 161 -2.94 17.33 27.73
N GLU A 162 -3.40 17.07 26.51
CA GLU A 162 -4.82 17.08 26.15
C GLU A 162 -5.10 15.94 25.17
N ARG A 163 -6.27 15.30 25.30
CA ARG A 163 -6.68 14.17 24.44
C ARG A 163 -7.78 14.59 23.47
N TYR A 164 -7.83 13.90 22.35
CA TYR A 164 -8.93 14.00 21.39
C TYR A 164 -10.08 13.07 21.75
N ASP A 165 -11.30 13.57 21.58
CA ASP A 165 -12.56 12.86 21.87
C ASP A 165 -12.94 11.92 20.72
N PHE A 166 -12.71 12.38 19.49
CA PHE A 166 -13.02 11.68 18.26
C PHE A 166 -11.82 11.61 17.34
N ILE A 167 -11.76 10.50 16.59
CA ILE A 167 -10.70 10.27 15.61
C ILE A 167 -11.38 9.92 14.29
N ILE A 168 -10.93 10.57 13.23
CA ILE A 168 -11.31 10.28 11.85
C ILE A 168 -10.04 9.79 11.15
N MET A 169 -10.09 8.61 10.55
CA MET A 169 -9.05 8.10 9.68
C MET A 169 -9.52 8.21 8.23
N ILE A 170 -8.67 8.76 7.37
CA ILE A 170 -8.89 8.82 5.92
C ILE A 170 -7.61 8.51 5.15
N ARG A 171 -7.77 8.13 3.87
CA ARG A 171 -6.66 7.99 2.93
C ARG A 171 -6.31 9.33 2.27
N PRO A 172 -5.04 9.56 1.90
CA PRO A 172 -4.63 10.78 1.21
C PRO A 172 -4.97 10.81 -0.27
N ASP A 173 -5.30 9.66 -0.90
CA ASP A 173 -5.50 9.51 -2.34
C ASP A 173 -6.98 9.60 -2.76
N LYS A 174 -7.82 10.25 -1.95
CA LYS A 174 -9.26 10.40 -2.15
C LYS A 174 -9.73 11.84 -1.90
N HIS A 175 -10.79 12.25 -2.60
CA HIS A 175 -11.52 13.48 -2.30
C HIS A 175 -12.80 13.13 -1.56
N TYR A 176 -13.12 13.90 -0.53
CA TYR A 176 -14.18 13.61 0.41
C TYR A 176 -15.26 14.68 0.38
N ILE A 177 -16.52 14.25 0.42
CA ILE A 177 -17.67 15.06 0.75
C ILE A 177 -18.15 14.59 2.12
N VAL A 178 -18.00 15.46 3.11
CA VAL A 178 -18.33 15.17 4.51
C VAL A 178 -19.64 15.88 4.84
N ASP A 179 -20.62 15.09 5.22
CA ASP A 179 -21.93 15.52 5.70
C ASP A 179 -22.11 14.99 7.12
N ILE A 180 -21.31 15.54 8.03
CA ILE A 180 -21.33 15.19 9.45
C ILE A 180 -21.58 16.46 10.23
N ASN A 181 -22.68 16.50 10.96
CA ASN A 181 -22.86 17.51 11.99
C ASN A 181 -21.98 17.14 13.21
N PRO A 182 -21.15 18.06 13.74
CA PRO A 182 -20.34 17.80 14.94
C PRO A 182 -21.12 17.23 16.14
N ASP A 183 -22.42 17.51 16.24
CA ASP A 183 -23.28 16.94 17.29
C ASP A 183 -23.61 15.46 17.07
N GLU A 184 -23.58 14.95 15.84
CA GLU A 184 -23.82 13.52 15.55
C GLU A 184 -22.70 12.63 16.10
N PHE A 185 -21.48 13.15 16.25
CA PHE A 185 -20.40 12.43 16.93
C PHE A 185 -20.78 12.08 18.37
N LYS A 186 -21.58 12.93 19.05
CA LYS A 186 -21.99 12.70 20.45
C LYS A 186 -22.91 11.48 20.57
N ASN A 187 -23.68 11.17 19.52
CA ASN A 187 -24.62 10.05 19.49
C ASN A 187 -23.95 8.68 19.32
N LEU A 188 -22.66 8.65 18.94
CA LEU A 188 -21.92 7.40 18.80
C LEU A 188 -21.66 6.78 20.18
N GLY A 189 -21.91 5.48 20.31
CA GLY A 189 -21.46 4.68 21.45
C GLY A 189 -19.93 4.59 21.52
N THR A 190 -19.40 4.22 22.68
CA THR A 190 -17.95 4.08 22.91
C THR A 190 -17.29 3.05 21.97
N LYS A 191 -18.03 2.01 21.60
CA LYS A 191 -17.61 0.92 20.70
C LYS A 191 -18.08 1.08 19.26
N ASP A 192 -18.80 2.15 18.96
CA ASP A 192 -19.35 2.36 17.63
C ASP A 192 -18.26 2.89 16.70
N ILE A 193 -18.12 2.24 15.55
CA ILE A 193 -17.21 2.62 14.49
C ILE A 193 -17.99 2.78 13.18
N VAL A 194 -17.82 3.93 12.55
CA VAL A 194 -18.45 4.25 11.27
C VAL A 194 -17.47 3.93 10.15
N LEU A 195 -17.87 3.05 9.23
CA LEU A 195 -17.08 2.56 8.11
C LEU A 195 -17.97 2.49 6.86
N GLU A 196 -17.35 2.47 5.68
CA GLU A 196 -18.06 2.10 4.47
C GLU A 196 -18.47 0.62 4.53
N THR A 197 -19.68 0.29 4.08
CA THR A 197 -20.23 -1.07 4.08
C THR A 197 -20.73 -1.47 2.70
N SER A 198 -20.76 -2.76 2.38
CA SER A 198 -21.57 -3.27 1.27
C SER A 198 -23.06 -3.15 1.59
N GLN A 199 -23.92 -3.27 0.56
CA GLN A 199 -25.38 -3.21 0.73
C GLN A 199 -25.92 -4.32 1.67
N ASP A 200 -25.31 -5.50 1.63
CA ASP A 200 -25.62 -6.64 2.51
C ASP A 200 -24.92 -6.56 3.87
N GLY A 201 -24.09 -5.54 4.10
CA GLY A 201 -23.25 -5.38 5.29
C GLY A 201 -22.12 -6.40 5.43
N GLY A 202 -21.99 -7.38 4.53
CA GLY A 202 -21.02 -8.47 4.62
C GLY A 202 -19.56 -8.03 4.43
N GLN A 203 -19.33 -6.84 3.87
CA GLN A 203 -18.01 -6.30 3.56
C GLN A 203 -17.86 -4.88 4.11
N LEU A 204 -16.63 -4.54 4.53
CA LEU A 204 -16.27 -3.20 4.97
C LEU A 204 -15.22 -2.57 4.04
N GLY A 205 -15.37 -1.28 3.77
CA GLY A 205 -14.37 -0.46 3.09
C GLY A 205 -13.26 0.00 4.03
N ASP A 206 -12.12 0.35 3.45
CA ASP A 206 -10.91 0.80 4.16
C ASP A 206 -10.53 2.26 3.84
N VAL A 207 -11.44 2.99 3.18
CA VAL A 207 -11.17 4.35 2.69
C VAL A 207 -11.27 5.42 3.78
N TYR A 208 -12.18 5.21 4.74
CA TYR A 208 -12.32 6.04 5.91
C TYR A 208 -12.84 5.20 7.07
N ALA A 209 -12.59 5.66 8.29
CA ALA A 209 -13.18 5.13 9.52
C ALA A 209 -13.29 6.27 10.54
N PHE A 210 -14.37 6.37 11.29
CA PHE A 210 -14.43 7.32 12.40
C PHE A 210 -15.27 6.84 13.57
N GLY A 211 -15.00 7.37 14.74
CA GLY A 211 -15.72 7.01 15.96
C GLY A 211 -15.18 7.74 17.17
N LYS A 212 -15.73 7.39 18.34
CA LYS A 212 -15.14 7.80 19.62
C LYS A 212 -13.74 7.24 19.74
N ARG A 213 -12.92 7.93 20.54
CA ARG A 213 -11.53 7.57 20.80
C ARG A 213 -11.31 6.09 21.02
N PHE A 214 -12.11 5.45 21.89
CA PHE A 214 -11.92 4.03 22.22
C PHE A 214 -11.98 3.14 20.98
N ALA A 215 -13.09 3.19 20.22
CA ALA A 215 -13.27 2.39 19.01
C ALA A 215 -12.14 2.62 17.99
N MET A 216 -11.73 3.87 17.81
CA MET A 216 -10.69 4.21 16.84
C MET A 216 -9.28 3.81 17.29
N VAL A 217 -8.98 3.89 18.59
CA VAL A 217 -7.72 3.35 19.14
C VAL A 217 -7.69 1.82 18.95
N GLU A 218 -8.80 1.14 19.21
CA GLU A 218 -8.91 -0.31 19.02
C GLU A 218 -8.67 -0.71 17.57
N PHE A 219 -9.28 0.01 16.63
CA PHE A 219 -9.15 -0.24 15.19
C PHE A 219 -7.76 0.13 14.63
N LEU A 220 -7.24 1.32 14.94
CA LEU A 220 -5.97 1.79 14.37
C LEU A 220 -4.73 1.07 14.95
N SER A 221 -4.84 0.46 16.14
CA SER A 221 -3.78 -0.33 16.77
C SER A 221 -3.64 -1.76 16.24
N THR A 222 -4.40 -2.13 15.19
CA THR A 222 -4.44 -3.50 14.66
C THR A 222 -3.06 -4.05 14.33
N PHE A 223 -2.20 -3.30 13.64
CA PHE A 223 -0.90 -3.81 13.23
C PHE A 223 -0.03 -4.15 14.44
N THR A 224 0.00 -3.28 15.45
CA THR A 224 0.74 -3.50 16.69
C THR A 224 0.19 -4.71 17.47
N LYS A 225 -1.14 -4.85 17.57
CA LYS A 225 -1.78 -6.01 18.22
C LYS A 225 -1.45 -7.32 17.50
N ALA A 226 -1.55 -7.33 16.18
CA ALA A 226 -1.25 -8.50 15.36
C ALA A 226 0.23 -8.91 15.47
N ASN A 227 1.15 -7.94 15.54
CA ASN A 227 2.58 -8.20 15.76
C ASN A 227 2.87 -8.88 17.11
N GLY A 228 2.14 -8.49 18.18
CA GLY A 228 2.28 -9.10 19.51
C GLY A 228 1.48 -10.40 19.70
N GLY A 229 0.39 -10.57 18.94
CA GLY A 229 -0.60 -11.63 19.10
C GLY A 229 -0.40 -12.85 18.21
N LEU A 230 0.84 -13.23 17.86
CA LEU A 230 1.14 -14.34 16.94
C LEU A 230 0.60 -15.73 17.36
N ARG A 231 0.06 -15.86 18.58
CA ARG A 231 -0.58 -17.08 19.08
C ARG A 231 -2.07 -17.14 18.81
N GLU A 232 -2.70 -16.01 18.47
CA GLU A 232 -4.12 -15.96 18.11
C GLU A 232 -4.32 -16.48 16.69
N GLU A 233 -5.34 -17.31 16.49
CA GLU A 233 -5.67 -17.88 15.18
C GLU A 233 -5.87 -16.79 14.12
N PHE A 234 -6.44 -15.65 14.52
CA PHE A 234 -6.70 -14.51 13.65
C PHE A 234 -5.41 -13.86 13.12
N PHE A 235 -4.32 -13.91 13.89
CA PHE A 235 -3.04 -13.26 13.56
C PHE A 235 -1.92 -14.26 13.23
N GLN A 236 -2.21 -15.55 13.17
CA GLN A 236 -1.22 -16.59 12.85
C GLN A 236 -0.54 -16.37 11.49
N TYR A 237 -1.19 -15.61 10.60
CA TYR A 237 -0.68 -15.26 9.28
C TYR A 237 0.01 -13.90 9.24
N PHE A 238 0.14 -13.19 10.36
CA PHE A 238 0.85 -11.92 10.41
C PHE A 238 2.31 -12.08 9.95
N PRO A 239 2.86 -11.11 9.20
CA PRO A 239 2.17 -9.92 8.72
C PRO A 239 1.43 -10.20 7.40
N SER A 240 1.65 -11.37 6.77
CA SER A 240 1.12 -11.84 5.47
C SER A 240 -0.41 -11.81 5.32
N GLY A 241 -1.13 -12.07 6.40
CA GLY A 241 -2.59 -11.98 6.49
C GLY A 241 -2.97 -11.05 7.62
N ILE A 242 -3.39 -9.83 7.28
CA ILE A 242 -3.99 -8.87 8.23
C ILE A 242 -5.24 -8.32 7.57
N ASN A 243 -6.36 -8.43 8.28
CA ASN A 243 -7.65 -7.78 8.04
C ASN A 243 -8.19 -7.93 6.63
N CYS A 244 -7.76 -7.12 5.66
CA CYS A 244 -8.32 -7.14 4.31
C CYS A 244 -7.51 -8.00 3.33
N ALA A 245 -6.48 -8.75 3.76
CA ALA A 245 -5.79 -9.70 2.87
C ALA A 245 -5.73 -11.10 3.47
N SER A 246 -6.69 -11.95 3.14
CA SER A 246 -6.58 -13.39 3.36
C SER A 246 -5.96 -14.03 2.12
N TYR A 247 -4.90 -14.81 2.29
CA TYR A 247 -4.34 -15.66 1.23
C TYR A 247 -3.92 -14.94 -0.06
N GLY A 248 -3.26 -13.78 0.03
CA GLY A 248 -2.76 -13.13 -1.18
C GLY A 248 -3.87 -12.63 -2.12
N CYS A 249 -5.04 -12.30 -1.58
CA CYS A 249 -6.05 -11.48 -2.25
C CYS A 249 -6.67 -10.50 -1.25
N LEU A 250 -7.06 -9.31 -1.71
CA LEU A 250 -7.84 -8.39 -0.91
C LEU A 250 -9.26 -8.97 -0.70
N ASP A 251 -9.65 -9.22 0.55
CA ASP A 251 -10.97 -9.69 0.95
C ASP A 251 -11.57 -8.74 2.00
N HIS A 252 -12.54 -7.93 1.57
CA HIS A 252 -13.21 -6.96 2.43
C HIS A 252 -14.17 -7.60 3.46
N ALA A 253 -14.54 -8.87 3.30
CA ALA A 253 -15.28 -9.62 4.31
C ALA A 253 -14.40 -9.97 5.51
N MET A 254 -13.08 -10.10 5.31
CA MET A 254 -12.15 -10.36 6.39
C MET A 254 -11.94 -9.12 7.29
N LEU A 255 -12.04 -7.92 6.72
CA LEU A 255 -12.09 -6.69 7.52
C LEU A 255 -13.34 -6.67 8.42
N ARG A 256 -14.50 -7.10 7.91
CA ARG A 256 -15.73 -7.25 8.70
C ARG A 256 -15.52 -8.17 9.89
N ARG A 257 -15.04 -9.39 9.62
CA ARG A 257 -14.77 -10.40 10.66
C ARG A 257 -13.79 -9.91 11.71
N TYR A 258 -12.78 -9.13 11.31
CA TYR A 258 -11.84 -8.55 12.25
C TYR A 258 -12.50 -7.53 13.17
N VAL A 259 -13.30 -6.61 12.62
CA VAL A 259 -14.00 -5.58 13.41
C VAL A 259 -14.96 -6.24 14.41
N ASP A 260 -15.64 -7.30 14.00
CA ASP A 260 -16.47 -8.13 14.89
C ASP A 260 -15.61 -8.82 15.98
N PHE A 261 -14.45 -9.38 15.62
CA PHE A 261 -13.51 -10.03 16.55
C PHE A 261 -12.99 -9.08 17.64
N ILE A 262 -12.68 -7.83 17.31
CA ILE A 262 -12.28 -6.81 18.31
C ILE A 262 -13.47 -6.18 19.04
N GLY A 263 -14.70 -6.64 18.77
CA GLY A 263 -15.90 -6.28 19.51
C GLY A 263 -16.36 -4.83 19.29
N LEU A 264 -16.17 -4.28 18.09
CA LEU A 264 -16.69 -2.97 17.70
C LEU A 264 -18.02 -3.08 16.96
N ASN A 265 -18.90 -2.10 17.16
CA ASN A 265 -20.19 -2.06 16.49
C ASN A 265 -20.07 -1.26 15.20
N VAL A 266 -20.32 -1.89 14.06
CA VAL A 266 -20.26 -1.22 12.76
C VAL A 266 -21.53 -0.38 12.52
N ILE A 267 -21.33 0.88 12.16
CA ILE A 267 -22.37 1.77 11.62
C ILE A 267 -22.05 2.09 10.17
N ALA A 268 -23.05 2.02 9.30
CA ALA A 268 -22.93 2.33 7.87
C ALA A 268 -22.59 3.81 7.64
N GLY A 269 -21.45 4.06 6.99
CA GLY A 269 -20.83 5.38 6.85
C GLY A 269 -21.26 6.22 5.65
N GLN A 270 -21.93 5.64 4.67
CA GLN A 270 -22.19 6.25 3.34
C GLN A 270 -23.08 7.50 3.40
N LYS A 271 -23.88 7.63 4.46
CA LYS A 271 -24.66 8.85 4.72
C LYS A 271 -23.81 10.02 5.24
N PHE A 272 -22.68 9.71 5.86
CA PHE A 272 -21.80 10.69 6.52
C PHE A 272 -20.64 11.12 5.63
N ILE A 273 -20.02 10.18 4.92
CA ILE A 273 -18.86 10.44 4.08
C ILE A 273 -19.04 9.76 2.74
N LYS A 274 -19.01 10.58 1.68
CA LYS A 274 -18.86 10.13 0.29
C LYS A 274 -17.45 10.44 -0.18
N TRP A 275 -16.94 9.63 -1.10
CA TRP A 275 -15.60 9.83 -1.64
C TRP A 275 -15.53 9.50 -3.13
N GLN A 276 -14.54 10.08 -3.78
CA GLN A 276 -14.12 9.73 -5.14
C GLN A 276 -12.60 9.63 -5.19
N SER A 277 -12.07 8.98 -6.24
CA SER A 277 -10.62 8.97 -6.46
C SER A 277 -10.09 10.40 -6.65
N ALA A 278 -8.96 10.70 -6.02
CA ALA A 278 -8.33 12.02 -6.08
C ALA A 278 -7.61 12.26 -7.41
N SER A 279 -6.56 13.09 -7.40
CA SER A 279 -5.81 13.46 -8.60
C SER A 279 -5.44 12.25 -9.47
N LYS A 280 -5.74 12.39 -10.78
CA LYS A 280 -5.38 11.43 -11.83
C LYS A 280 -3.87 11.42 -12.03
N ALA A 281 -3.38 10.44 -12.78
CA ALA A 281 -1.96 10.32 -13.07
C ALA A 281 -1.41 11.63 -13.64
N THR A 282 -0.29 12.12 -13.08
CA THR A 282 0.43 13.31 -13.57
C THR A 282 1.62 12.93 -14.45
N HIS A 283 2.05 11.67 -14.37
CA HIS A 283 3.18 11.12 -15.10
C HIS A 283 2.80 9.79 -15.74
N PHE A 284 3.56 9.37 -16.74
CA PHE A 284 3.38 8.09 -17.41
C PHE A 284 4.74 7.43 -17.69
N PRO A 285 4.88 6.10 -17.54
CA PRO A 285 6.10 5.41 -17.95
C PRO A 285 6.34 5.56 -19.45
N ASN A 286 7.61 5.74 -19.81
CA ASN A 286 7.99 5.76 -21.22
C ASN A 286 7.88 4.34 -21.80
N VAL A 287 6.79 4.09 -22.52
CA VAL A 287 6.49 2.79 -23.12
C VAL A 287 6.86 2.70 -24.61
N ARG A 288 7.51 3.71 -25.19
CA ARG A 288 7.64 3.84 -26.66
C ARG A 288 8.25 2.61 -27.33
N GLU A 289 9.37 2.11 -26.81
CA GLU A 289 10.05 0.94 -27.39
C GLU A 289 9.31 -0.38 -27.10
N ALA A 290 8.69 -0.49 -25.93
CA ALA A 290 7.87 -1.64 -25.57
C ALA A 290 6.62 -1.75 -26.46
N LEU A 291 5.95 -0.62 -26.68
CA LEU A 291 4.79 -0.51 -27.56
C LEU A 291 5.14 -0.87 -29.00
N LYS A 292 6.28 -0.41 -29.53
CA LYS A 292 6.73 -0.79 -30.89
C LYS A 292 6.85 -2.30 -31.05
N ARG A 293 7.35 -3.01 -30.03
CA ARG A 293 7.45 -4.48 -30.04
C ARG A 293 6.08 -5.13 -30.03
N ASP A 294 5.17 -4.66 -29.17
CA ASP A 294 3.81 -5.18 -29.11
C ASP A 294 3.05 -4.93 -30.42
N LEU A 295 3.13 -3.74 -31.00
CA LEU A 295 2.48 -3.41 -32.27
C LEU A 295 3.00 -4.26 -33.45
N LYS A 296 4.30 -4.60 -33.46
CA LYS A 296 4.88 -5.51 -34.46
C LYS A 296 4.29 -6.92 -34.36
N ASN A 297 4.02 -7.39 -33.15
CA ASN A 297 3.39 -8.70 -32.95
C ASN A 297 1.90 -8.66 -33.34
N LEU A 298 1.20 -7.58 -32.98
CA LEU A 298 -0.21 -7.40 -33.29
C LEU A 298 -0.48 -7.22 -34.78
N SER A 299 0.50 -6.83 -35.60
CA SER A 299 0.31 -6.65 -37.05
C SER A 299 -0.06 -7.92 -37.82
N GLN A 300 0.05 -9.09 -37.19
CA GLN A 300 -0.43 -10.35 -37.76
C GLN A 300 -1.96 -10.48 -37.67
N ASN A 301 -2.58 -9.85 -36.67
CA ASN A 301 -3.99 -10.04 -36.31
C ASN A 301 -4.83 -8.75 -36.40
N TYR A 302 -4.19 -7.58 -36.58
CA TYR A 302 -4.86 -6.28 -36.65
C TYR A 302 -4.52 -5.53 -37.94
N PRO A 303 -5.49 -4.81 -38.54
CA PRO A 303 -5.24 -3.98 -39.71
C PRO A 303 -4.36 -2.77 -39.36
N LYS A 304 -3.66 -2.21 -40.35
CA LYS A 304 -2.68 -1.13 -40.15
C LYS A 304 -3.30 0.11 -39.52
N GLU A 305 -4.55 0.41 -39.87
CA GLU A 305 -5.35 1.51 -39.35
C GLU A 305 -5.51 1.39 -37.84
N LYS A 306 -5.83 0.18 -37.34
CA LYS A 306 -5.96 -0.09 -35.91
C LYS A 306 -4.66 0.04 -35.15
N LEU A 307 -3.55 -0.44 -35.73
CA LEU A 307 -2.23 -0.25 -35.12
C LEU A 307 -1.86 1.23 -35.02
N LYS A 308 -2.26 2.04 -36.01
CA LYS A 308 -2.07 3.49 -36.00
C LYS A 308 -2.92 4.17 -34.92
N GLU A 309 -4.17 3.75 -34.73
CA GLU A 309 -5.03 4.21 -33.63
C GLU A 309 -4.39 3.95 -32.26
N PHE A 310 -3.92 2.72 -32.00
CA PHE A 310 -3.25 2.39 -30.74
C PHE A 310 -2.01 3.25 -30.53
N LYS A 311 -1.15 3.37 -31.55
CA LYS A 311 0.06 4.19 -31.48
C LYS A 311 -0.26 5.65 -31.18
N SER A 312 -1.24 6.23 -31.89
CA SER A 312 -1.69 7.61 -31.71
C SER A 312 -2.17 7.86 -30.28
N PHE A 313 -2.95 6.94 -29.71
CA PHE A 313 -3.42 7.08 -28.34
C PHE A 313 -2.27 7.12 -27.31
N PHE A 314 -1.29 6.23 -27.41
CA PHE A 314 -0.11 6.25 -26.53
C PHE A 314 0.78 7.49 -26.74
N GLU A 315 0.86 8.02 -27.96
CA GLU A 315 1.55 9.28 -28.22
C GLU A 315 0.83 10.47 -27.56
N SER A 316 -0.51 10.48 -27.57
CA SER A 316 -1.32 11.46 -26.83
C SER A 316 -1.12 11.35 -25.32
N LEU A 317 -1.10 10.13 -24.76
CA LEU A 317 -0.80 9.91 -23.34
C LEU A 317 0.57 10.47 -22.95
N ASN A 318 1.62 10.18 -23.73
CA ASN A 318 2.97 10.67 -23.48
C ASN A 318 3.11 12.19 -23.64
N SER A 319 2.25 12.82 -24.43
CA SER A 319 2.24 14.27 -24.62
C SER A 319 1.52 15.00 -23.49
N TYR A 320 0.43 14.42 -22.98
CA TYR A 320 -0.35 15.00 -21.90
C TYR A 320 0.28 14.75 -20.52
N LEU A 321 0.86 13.57 -20.31
CA LEU A 321 1.46 13.17 -19.04
C LEU A 321 2.96 13.40 -19.03
N LYS A 322 3.49 13.84 -17.88
CA LYS A 322 4.92 14.13 -17.75
C LYS A 322 5.73 12.84 -17.83
N PRO A 323 6.88 12.84 -18.53
CA PRO A 323 7.77 11.68 -18.52
C PRO A 323 8.36 11.48 -17.12
N LEU A 324 8.51 10.23 -16.72
CA LEU A 324 9.18 9.87 -15.47
C LEU A 324 10.70 10.06 -15.63
N LYS A 325 11.29 10.92 -14.79
CA LYS A 325 12.74 11.22 -14.77
C LYS A 325 13.54 10.43 -13.72
N THR A 326 12.89 9.57 -12.91
CA THR A 326 13.46 8.94 -11.70
C THR A 326 13.32 7.41 -11.65
N ASN A 327 14.03 6.80 -10.67
CA ASN A 327 14.88 5.61 -10.82
C ASN A 327 14.50 4.35 -9.98
N LYS A 328 13.39 4.34 -9.24
CA LYS A 328 12.99 3.17 -8.43
C LYS A 328 11.62 2.63 -8.84
N LYS A 329 11.59 1.31 -9.06
CA LYS A 329 10.44 0.54 -9.56
C LYS A 329 10.06 -0.47 -8.48
N TYR A 330 8.82 -0.42 -7.99
CA TYR A 330 8.26 -1.50 -7.17
C TYR A 330 7.38 -2.40 -8.06
N LEU A 331 7.49 -3.72 -7.90
CA LEU A 331 6.96 -4.71 -8.84
C LEU A 331 5.69 -5.33 -8.27
N TYR A 332 4.60 -5.35 -9.05
CA TYR A 332 3.27 -5.66 -8.54
C TYR A 332 2.76 -7.07 -8.91
N TYR A 333 3.45 -7.84 -9.78
CA TYR A 333 2.95 -9.16 -10.23
C TYR A 333 4.03 -10.23 -10.48
N ASN A 334 3.63 -11.50 -10.27
CA ASN A 334 4.41 -12.75 -10.25
C ASN A 334 5.46 -13.01 -11.35
N LYS A 335 5.48 -12.23 -12.43
CA LYS A 335 6.43 -12.43 -13.54
C LYS A 335 7.79 -11.78 -13.32
N THR A 336 7.95 -10.88 -12.36
CA THR A 336 9.17 -10.06 -12.19
C THR A 336 9.63 -9.98 -10.72
N LEU A 337 9.45 -11.07 -9.95
CA LEU A 337 9.75 -11.08 -8.51
C LEU A 337 11.00 -11.88 -8.15
N ALA A 338 11.90 -12.21 -9.09
CA ALA A 338 13.06 -13.04 -8.74
C ALA A 338 13.96 -12.37 -7.70
N ASP A 339 14.20 -11.06 -7.78
CA ASP A 339 14.98 -10.32 -6.78
C ASP A 339 14.31 -10.39 -5.39
N GLU A 340 13.02 -10.03 -5.32
CA GLU A 340 12.26 -10.05 -4.07
C GLU A 340 12.19 -11.45 -3.46
N ARG A 341 12.04 -12.49 -4.28
CA ARG A 341 12.03 -13.89 -3.85
C ARG A 341 13.39 -14.34 -3.32
N ILE A 342 14.50 -13.87 -3.90
CA ILE A 342 15.84 -14.11 -3.35
C ILE A 342 15.99 -13.42 -1.99
N LYS A 343 15.53 -12.17 -1.85
CA LYS A 343 15.53 -11.45 -0.56
C LYS A 343 14.61 -12.09 0.48
N ALA A 344 13.54 -12.75 0.04
CA ALA A 344 12.63 -13.51 0.90
C ALA A 344 13.20 -14.87 1.37
N THR A 345 14.34 -15.33 0.82
CA THR A 345 14.98 -16.58 1.28
C THR A 345 15.47 -16.46 2.73
N LEU A 346 15.47 -17.60 3.43
CA LEU A 346 16.05 -17.68 4.77
C LEU A 346 17.51 -17.21 4.78
N THR A 347 18.27 -17.61 3.76
CA THR A 347 19.67 -17.23 3.55
C THR A 347 19.84 -15.73 3.58
N TYR A 348 19.13 -15.00 2.72
CA TYR A 348 19.27 -13.54 2.66
C TYR A 348 18.84 -12.87 3.96
N ARG A 349 17.72 -13.28 4.57
CA ARG A 349 17.19 -12.67 5.81
C ARG A 349 18.15 -12.83 6.99
N LEU A 350 18.70 -14.03 7.20
CA LEU A 350 19.67 -14.26 8.28
C LEU A 350 20.93 -13.43 8.06
N GLY A 351 21.47 -13.42 6.84
CA GLY A 351 22.67 -12.65 6.55
C GLY A 351 22.44 -11.14 6.57
N PHE A 352 21.24 -10.66 6.23
CA PHE A 352 20.87 -9.26 6.38
C PHE A 352 20.85 -8.86 7.87
N GLU A 353 20.19 -9.63 8.72
CA GLU A 353 20.14 -9.39 10.17
C GLU A 353 21.54 -9.36 10.80
N LEU A 354 22.39 -10.31 10.41
CA LEU A 354 23.79 -10.35 10.81
C LEU A 354 24.52 -9.08 10.37
N VAL A 355 24.51 -8.75 9.08
CA VAL A 355 25.20 -7.57 8.53
C VAL A 355 24.74 -6.29 9.21
N GLN A 356 23.44 -6.11 9.43
CA GLN A 356 22.89 -4.91 10.05
C GLN A 356 23.27 -4.80 11.53
N THR A 357 23.19 -5.90 12.27
CA THR A 357 23.60 -5.93 13.68
C THR A 357 25.09 -5.59 13.84
N TYR A 358 25.95 -6.17 13.00
CA TYR A 358 27.39 -5.89 13.02
C TYR A 358 27.74 -4.46 12.58
N LYS A 359 27.00 -3.86 11.63
CA LYS A 359 27.18 -2.46 11.24
C LYS A 359 26.82 -1.49 12.36
N ASN A 360 25.76 -1.78 13.10
CA ASN A 360 25.26 -0.88 14.15
C ASN A 360 26.12 -0.91 15.42
N LYS A 361 26.91 -1.98 15.66
CA LYS A 361 27.85 -2.14 16.79
C LYS A 361 27.25 -1.88 18.18
N ARG A 362 25.94 -2.02 18.36
CA ARG A 362 25.27 -1.87 19.65
C ARG A 362 25.30 -3.17 20.44
N LEU A 363 25.70 -3.11 21.71
CA LEU A 363 25.79 -4.28 22.58
C LEU A 363 24.44 -4.97 22.79
N SER A 364 23.36 -4.18 22.93
CA SER A 364 21.97 -4.69 23.04
C SER A 364 21.55 -5.53 21.83
N ASP A 365 21.98 -5.11 20.64
CA ASP A 365 21.61 -5.77 19.38
C ASP A 365 22.36 -7.10 19.26
N LEU A 366 23.62 -7.15 19.72
CA LEU A 366 24.40 -8.38 19.78
C LEU A 366 23.82 -9.39 20.80
N LEU A 367 23.40 -8.92 21.98
CA LEU A 367 22.80 -9.80 23.00
C LEU A 367 21.47 -10.41 22.55
N THR A 368 20.67 -9.66 21.80
CA THR A 368 19.36 -10.12 21.29
C THR A 368 19.45 -10.86 19.95
N LEU A 369 20.62 -10.90 19.32
CA LEU A 369 20.82 -11.47 17.99
C LEU A 369 20.39 -12.95 17.89
N PRO A 370 20.77 -13.87 18.82
CA PRO A 370 20.37 -15.27 18.71
C PRO A 370 18.85 -15.45 18.68
N TYR A 371 18.14 -14.68 19.50
CA TYR A 371 16.68 -14.70 19.54
C TYR A 371 16.07 -14.20 18.22
N ARG A 372 16.58 -13.08 17.68
CA ARG A 372 16.12 -12.52 16.40
C ARG A 372 16.36 -13.50 15.23
N LEU A 373 17.53 -14.16 15.18
CA LEU A 373 17.82 -15.18 14.16
C LEU A 373 16.88 -16.40 14.27
N MET A 374 16.60 -16.86 15.49
CA MET A 374 15.62 -17.94 15.71
C MET A 374 14.21 -17.52 15.28
N GLN A 375 13.80 -16.28 15.57
CA GLN A 375 12.53 -15.74 15.10
C GLN A 375 12.45 -15.70 13.56
N ILE A 376 13.50 -15.24 12.88
CA ILE A 376 13.58 -15.23 11.41
C ILE A 376 13.38 -16.65 10.85
N LYS A 377 14.06 -17.66 11.42
CA LYS A 377 13.91 -19.06 11.00
C LYS A 377 12.48 -19.56 11.20
N LYS A 378 11.87 -19.26 12.34
CA LYS A 378 10.49 -19.65 12.66
C LYS A 378 9.48 -19.00 11.70
N LEU A 379 9.58 -17.69 11.50
CA LEU A 379 8.71 -16.94 10.59
C LEU A 379 8.86 -17.44 9.15
N HIS A 380 10.09 -17.69 8.69
CA HIS A 380 10.32 -18.24 7.36
C HIS A 380 9.66 -19.61 7.16
N LYS A 381 9.72 -20.50 8.16
CA LYS A 381 9.03 -21.80 8.12
C LYS A 381 7.52 -21.63 8.02
N ILE A 382 6.94 -20.79 8.89
CA ILE A 382 5.51 -20.47 8.89
C ILE A 382 5.08 -19.90 7.55
N GLU A 383 5.82 -18.94 6.98
CA GLU A 383 5.54 -18.37 5.67
C GLU A 383 5.53 -19.43 4.56
N LYS A 384 6.51 -20.34 4.54
CA LYS A 384 6.59 -21.42 3.55
C LYS A 384 5.40 -22.37 3.67
N GLU A 385 5.04 -22.77 4.89
CA GLU A 385 3.86 -23.62 5.15
C GLU A 385 2.56 -22.91 4.74
N ASN A 386 2.45 -21.62 5.04
CA ASN A 386 1.30 -20.80 4.68
C ASN A 386 1.17 -20.66 3.17
N TYR A 387 2.27 -20.37 2.47
CA TYR A 387 2.29 -20.33 1.02
C TYR A 387 1.83 -21.68 0.41
N GLN A 388 2.27 -22.81 0.97
CA GLN A 388 1.82 -24.13 0.53
C GLN A 388 0.32 -24.35 0.77
N LYS A 389 -0.24 -23.88 1.89
CA LYS A 389 -1.69 -23.91 2.14
C LYS A 389 -2.45 -23.01 1.16
N VAL A 390 -1.94 -21.80 0.90
CA VAL A 390 -2.53 -20.82 -0.03
C VAL A 390 -2.66 -21.43 -1.43
N ILE A 391 -1.57 -22.00 -1.97
CA ILE A 391 -1.59 -22.56 -3.33
C ILE A 391 -2.40 -23.86 -3.43
N LYS A 392 -2.60 -24.60 -2.33
CA LYS A 392 -3.53 -25.73 -2.29
C LYS A 392 -4.98 -25.29 -2.41
N ILE A 393 -5.36 -24.20 -1.74
CA ILE A 393 -6.71 -23.64 -1.79
C ILE A 393 -6.96 -22.95 -3.13
N ASN A 394 -5.98 -22.18 -3.63
CA ASN A 394 -6.06 -21.50 -4.91
C ASN A 394 -4.77 -21.70 -5.73
N PRO A 395 -4.72 -22.74 -6.59
CA PRO A 395 -3.54 -23.05 -7.41
C PRO A 395 -3.06 -21.91 -8.31
N LYS A 396 -3.94 -20.95 -8.65
CA LYS A 396 -3.59 -19.77 -9.48
C LYS A 396 -2.60 -18.82 -8.80
N LEU A 397 -2.43 -18.94 -7.49
CA LEU A 397 -1.48 -18.13 -6.71
C LEU A 397 -0.07 -18.73 -6.67
N SER A 398 0.16 -19.88 -7.33
CA SER A 398 1.50 -20.44 -7.43
C SER A 398 2.46 -19.47 -8.13
N LEU A 399 3.54 -19.14 -7.44
CA LEU A 399 4.69 -18.46 -8.01
C LEU A 399 5.28 -19.32 -9.14
N LEU A 400 5.68 -18.66 -10.22
CA LEU A 400 6.46 -19.30 -11.29
C LEU A 400 7.81 -19.80 -10.74
N PRO A 401 8.48 -20.77 -11.37
CA PRO A 401 9.88 -21.06 -11.05
C PRO A 401 10.74 -19.80 -11.20
N LEU A 402 11.78 -19.63 -10.38
CA LEU A 402 12.62 -18.40 -10.39
C LEU A 402 13.19 -18.08 -11.77
N GLU A 403 13.64 -19.11 -12.49
CA GLU A 403 14.19 -19.01 -13.85
C GLU A 403 13.19 -18.53 -14.91
N HIS A 404 11.88 -18.64 -14.62
CA HIS A 404 10.81 -18.18 -15.50
C HIS A 404 10.36 -16.74 -15.16
N CYS A 405 10.98 -16.10 -14.16
CA CYS A 405 10.76 -14.68 -13.89
C CYS A 405 11.58 -13.83 -14.88
N ALA A 406 10.96 -12.81 -15.46
CA ALA A 406 11.57 -11.92 -16.45
C ALA A 406 12.76 -11.09 -15.90
N ASP A 407 12.91 -10.99 -14.58
CA ASP A 407 14.04 -10.33 -13.91
C ASP A 407 15.12 -11.31 -13.42
N TYR A 408 15.06 -12.60 -13.77
CA TYR A 408 15.94 -13.64 -13.24
C TYR A 408 17.43 -13.34 -13.40
N ASP A 409 17.87 -12.91 -14.59
CA ASP A 409 19.29 -12.63 -14.86
C ASP A 409 19.83 -11.50 -13.98
N ARG A 410 19.00 -10.48 -13.72
CA ARG A 410 19.32 -9.41 -12.77
C ARG A 410 19.33 -9.93 -11.34
N ALA A 411 18.35 -10.77 -10.99
CA ALA A 411 18.21 -11.33 -9.65
C ALA A 411 19.37 -12.26 -9.28
N LEU A 412 20.00 -12.95 -10.23
CA LEU A 412 21.21 -13.74 -9.97
C LEU A 412 22.34 -12.93 -9.33
N GLN A 413 22.43 -11.63 -9.63
CA GLN A 413 23.40 -10.74 -8.99
C GLN A 413 23.18 -10.61 -7.48
N MET A 414 21.97 -10.87 -6.98
CA MET A 414 21.68 -10.86 -5.54
C MET A 414 22.30 -12.01 -4.78
N LYS A 415 22.59 -13.14 -5.43
CA LYS A 415 23.40 -14.20 -4.82
C LYS A 415 24.82 -13.74 -4.50
N ASN A 416 25.29 -12.69 -5.19
CA ASN A 416 26.59 -12.07 -4.90
C ASN A 416 26.53 -10.97 -3.83
N HIS A 417 25.34 -10.59 -3.35
CA HIS A 417 25.19 -9.59 -2.30
C HIS A 417 25.80 -10.05 -0.98
N LEU A 418 26.40 -9.11 -0.22
CA LEU A 418 27.05 -9.41 1.06
C LEU A 418 26.12 -10.17 2.02
N SER A 419 24.88 -9.69 2.17
CA SER A 419 23.88 -10.36 3.03
C SER A 419 23.59 -11.78 2.57
N TYR A 420 23.55 -12.06 1.27
CA TYR A 420 23.33 -13.43 0.79
C TYR A 420 24.53 -14.33 1.14
N LYS A 421 25.75 -13.88 0.85
CA LYS A 421 26.99 -14.64 1.14
C LYS A 421 27.19 -14.91 2.64
N VAL A 422 26.93 -13.90 3.48
CA VAL A 422 27.01 -14.03 4.94
C VAL A 422 25.98 -15.04 5.43
N GLY A 423 24.75 -14.95 4.96
CA GLY A 423 23.69 -15.89 5.33
C GLY A 423 23.97 -17.32 4.87
N GLU A 424 24.55 -17.50 3.68
CA GLU A 424 24.95 -18.82 3.18
C GLU A 424 26.06 -19.42 4.05
N SER A 425 27.08 -18.62 4.39
CA SER A 425 28.18 -19.05 5.26
C SER A 425 27.67 -19.41 6.65
N PHE A 426 26.74 -18.61 7.19
CA PHE A 426 26.11 -18.87 8.48
C PHE A 426 25.33 -20.19 8.48
N LEU A 427 24.49 -20.42 7.47
CA LEU A 427 23.74 -21.68 7.36
C LEU A 427 24.65 -22.90 7.19
N LYS A 428 25.75 -22.76 6.43
CA LYS A 428 26.77 -23.82 6.29
C LYS A 428 27.46 -24.15 7.61
N ALA A 429 27.67 -23.17 8.47
CA ALA A 429 28.29 -23.37 9.78
C ALA A 429 27.30 -23.91 10.84
N CYS A 430 26.00 -23.79 10.61
CA CYS A 430 24.95 -24.31 11.49
C CYS A 430 24.43 -25.70 11.10
N ASN A 431 24.84 -26.20 9.93
CA ASN A 431 24.64 -27.59 9.49
C ASN A 431 25.86 -28.41 9.89
#